data_AF-A0AAJ2GGC7-F1
#
_entry.id   AF-A0AAJ2GGC7-F1
#
_cell.length_a   1.000
_cell.length_b   1.000
_cell.length_c   1.000
_cell.angle_alpha   90.00
_cell.angle_beta   90.00
_cell.angle_gamma   90.00
#
_symmetry.space_group_name_H-M   'P 1'
#
loop_
_entity.id
_entity.type
_entity.pdbx_description
1 polymer ?
#
loop_
_entity_poly.entity_id
_entity_poly.type
_entity_poly.pdbx_seq_one_letter_code
_entity_poly.pdbx_strand_id
1 'polypeptide(L)'
;MNEKNHDYLKDQLKYTGFGEDAQAQLRDNLMKAQNEFSIKQMTAYGKDELSVSLNFKKSTNSDMYFFNNYRAELAKPGSDVKISQTFYMNNEGRNITQKEAYNLLDGRSVNKDLVNKDGQIHNAWVKLDFKETTVSGNYKMRQFSPEYGFELEKTLEKFPLKELLDPKERVRLLESLERGNRQAVTFKGEDGEQKRFIEANPQFKSVTIYDQNQKRLRQAIEPSQKAGESQDKGQENSAKNRLPSNEVVEDNQGKRRGIK
;
A
#
# COMPACT_ATOMS: atom_id res chain seq x y z
N MET A 1 -2.97 -23.61 -28.36
CA MET A 1 -2.62 -22.87 -27.13
C MET A 1 -1.52 -23.63 -26.41
N ASN A 2 -0.59 -22.96 -25.73
CA ASN A 2 0.40 -23.64 -24.90
C ASN A 2 -0.22 -23.95 -23.53
N GLU A 3 -0.62 -25.20 -23.30
CA GLU A 3 -1.37 -25.62 -22.10
C GLU A 3 -0.61 -25.36 -20.79
N LYS A 4 0.71 -25.63 -20.76
CA LYS A 4 1.53 -25.37 -19.56
C LYS A 4 1.56 -23.88 -19.21
N ASN A 5 1.64 -23.02 -20.22
CA ASN A 5 1.62 -21.56 -20.00
C ASN A 5 0.23 -21.07 -19.58
N HIS A 6 -0.85 -21.64 -20.15
CA HIS A 6 -2.21 -21.37 -19.71
C HIS A 6 -2.40 -21.73 -18.22
N ASP A 7 -1.99 -22.92 -17.80
CA ASP A 7 -2.14 -23.37 -16.41
C ASP A 7 -1.32 -22.51 -15.43
N TYR A 8 -0.10 -22.13 -15.81
CA TYR A 8 0.72 -21.20 -15.03
C TYR A 8 0.01 -19.85 -14.83
N LEU A 9 -0.51 -19.25 -15.91
CA LEU A 9 -1.21 -17.96 -15.83
C LEU A 9 -2.52 -18.06 -15.05
N LYS A 10 -3.23 -19.19 -15.18
CA LYS A 10 -4.44 -19.49 -14.42
C LYS A 10 -4.16 -19.54 -12.91
N ASP A 11 -3.09 -20.21 -12.51
CA ASP A 11 -2.65 -20.25 -11.11
C ASP A 11 -2.21 -18.88 -10.61
N GLN A 12 -1.46 -18.13 -11.43
CA GLN A 12 -1.08 -16.76 -11.08
C GLN A 12 -2.31 -15.87 -10.82
N LEU A 13 -3.34 -15.95 -11.67
CA LEU A 13 -4.62 -15.24 -11.47
C LEU A 13 -5.36 -15.68 -10.20
N LYS A 14 -5.31 -16.97 -9.86
CA LYS A 14 -5.90 -17.51 -8.64
C LYS A 14 -5.22 -16.94 -7.39
N TYR A 15 -3.89 -17.06 -7.30
CA TYR A 15 -3.14 -16.65 -6.12
C TYR A 15 -3.01 -15.12 -5.95
N THR A 16 -3.28 -14.36 -7.01
CA THR A 16 -3.35 -12.89 -6.95
C THR A 16 -4.76 -12.37 -6.63
N GLY A 17 -5.75 -13.26 -6.55
CA GLY A 17 -7.12 -12.91 -6.16
C GLY A 17 -7.99 -12.34 -7.29
N PHE A 18 -7.60 -12.51 -8.55
CA PHE A 18 -8.43 -12.12 -9.71
C PHE A 18 -9.46 -13.19 -10.09
N GLY A 19 -9.27 -14.43 -9.61
CA GLY A 19 -10.32 -15.45 -9.57
C GLY A 19 -10.73 -16.02 -10.93
N GLU A 20 -11.86 -16.73 -10.93
CA GLU A 20 -12.32 -17.55 -12.06
C GLU A 20 -12.78 -16.72 -13.27
N ASP A 21 -13.36 -15.54 -13.06
CA ASP A 21 -13.80 -14.64 -14.15
C ASP A 21 -12.64 -14.20 -15.05
N ALA A 22 -11.49 -13.91 -14.46
CA ALA A 22 -10.27 -13.60 -15.22
C ALA A 22 -9.73 -14.84 -15.93
N GLN A 23 -9.85 -16.02 -15.33
CA GLN A 23 -9.39 -17.28 -15.94
C GLN A 23 -10.22 -17.65 -17.18
N ALA A 24 -11.54 -17.42 -17.15
CA ALA A 24 -12.40 -17.65 -18.30
C ALA A 24 -11.99 -16.76 -19.49
N GLN A 25 -11.80 -15.46 -19.23
CA GLN A 25 -11.36 -14.51 -20.26
C GLN A 25 -9.93 -14.77 -20.75
N LEU A 26 -9.04 -15.29 -19.89
CA LEU A 26 -7.67 -15.62 -20.25
C LEU A 26 -7.64 -16.63 -21.41
N ARG A 27 -8.39 -17.73 -21.29
CA ARG A 27 -8.41 -18.79 -22.32
C ARG A 27 -8.84 -18.26 -23.68
N ASP A 28 -9.93 -17.49 -23.70
CA ASP A 28 -10.47 -16.93 -24.94
C ASP A 28 -9.50 -15.96 -25.61
N ASN A 29 -8.76 -15.15 -24.83
CA ASN A 29 -7.75 -14.26 -25.37
C ASN A 29 -6.52 -14.99 -25.89
N LEU A 30 -6.07 -16.05 -25.20
CA LEU A 30 -4.95 -16.89 -25.68
C LEU A 30 -5.28 -17.61 -26.99
N MET A 31 -6.55 -17.96 -27.23
CA MET A 31 -6.99 -18.57 -28.49
C MET A 31 -7.02 -17.59 -29.67
N LYS A 32 -7.19 -16.29 -29.43
CA LYS A 32 -7.21 -15.24 -30.47
C LYS A 32 -5.83 -14.88 -31.04
N ALA A 33 -4.76 -15.44 -30.47
CA ALA A 33 -3.37 -15.25 -30.92
C ALA A 33 -2.91 -13.78 -31.06
N GLN A 34 -3.43 -12.88 -30.23
CA GLN A 34 -3.00 -11.46 -30.19
C GLN A 34 -1.68 -11.31 -29.44
N ASN A 35 -0.77 -10.45 -29.91
CA ASN A 35 0.53 -10.24 -29.25
C ASN A 35 0.41 -9.67 -27.82
N GLU A 36 -0.66 -8.95 -27.52
CA GLU A 36 -0.96 -8.39 -26.20
C GLU A 36 -2.47 -8.27 -26.02
N PHE A 37 -2.92 -8.37 -24.77
CA PHE A 37 -4.32 -8.18 -24.40
C PHE A 37 -4.42 -7.76 -22.93
N SER A 38 -5.58 -7.21 -22.56
CA SER A 38 -5.89 -6.88 -21.18
C SER A 38 -7.22 -7.48 -20.74
N ILE A 39 -7.26 -7.94 -19.49
CA ILE A 39 -8.48 -8.39 -18.81
C ILE A 39 -8.88 -7.32 -17.82
N LYS A 40 -10.12 -6.81 -17.91
CA LYS A 40 -10.63 -5.80 -17.00
C LYS A 40 -11.58 -6.43 -16.00
N GLN A 41 -11.48 -6.02 -14.74
CA GLN A 41 -12.38 -6.44 -13.68
C GLN A 41 -12.71 -5.26 -12.78
N MET A 42 -13.84 -5.36 -12.09
CA MET A 42 -14.31 -4.38 -11.14
C MET A 42 -14.82 -5.09 -9.91
N THR A 43 -14.34 -4.67 -8.74
CA THR A 43 -14.68 -5.29 -7.45
C THR A 43 -15.15 -4.20 -6.48
N ALA A 44 -16.30 -4.40 -5.85
CA ALA A 44 -16.78 -3.51 -4.80
C ALA A 44 -16.21 -3.92 -3.44
N TYR A 45 -15.74 -2.94 -2.66
CA TYR A 45 -15.33 -3.12 -1.26
C TYR A 45 -16.14 -2.16 -0.38
N GLY A 46 -17.27 -2.66 0.12
CA GLY A 46 -18.24 -1.80 0.81
C GLY A 46 -18.86 -0.81 -0.17
N LYS A 47 -18.54 0.48 0.00
CA LYS A 47 -19.00 1.55 -0.91
C LYS A 47 -17.94 1.98 -1.92
N ASP A 48 -16.71 1.48 -1.76
CA ASP A 48 -15.60 1.80 -2.65
C ASP A 48 -15.60 0.83 -3.84
N GLU A 49 -15.10 1.30 -4.97
CA GLU A 49 -14.98 0.51 -6.20
C GLU A 49 -13.53 0.43 -6.64
N LEU A 50 -13.02 -0.79 -6.81
CA LEU A 50 -11.70 -1.05 -7.37
C LEU A 50 -11.85 -1.53 -8.82
N SER A 51 -11.41 -0.71 -9.76
CA SER A 51 -11.25 -1.10 -11.16
C SER A 51 -9.82 -1.60 -11.39
N VAL A 52 -9.65 -2.75 -12.05
CA VAL A 52 -8.34 -3.29 -12.42
C VAL A 52 -8.25 -3.62 -13.91
N SER A 53 -7.06 -3.44 -14.49
CA SER A 53 -6.72 -3.86 -15.85
C SER A 53 -5.44 -4.70 -15.81
N LEU A 54 -5.57 -6.01 -16.04
CA LEU A 54 -4.50 -6.99 -16.02
C LEU A 54 -3.86 -7.06 -17.42
N ASN A 55 -2.55 -6.85 -17.55
CA ASN A 55 -1.88 -6.71 -18.84
C ASN A 55 -1.02 -7.92 -19.17
N PHE A 56 -1.34 -8.56 -20.29
CA PHE A 56 -0.67 -9.76 -20.78
C PHE A 56 0.04 -9.48 -22.10
N LYS A 57 1.21 -10.08 -22.30
CA LYS A 57 1.97 -9.95 -23.54
C LYS A 57 2.65 -11.26 -23.92
N LYS A 58 2.63 -11.58 -25.21
CA LYS A 58 3.39 -12.69 -25.79
C LYS A 58 4.88 -12.36 -25.81
N SER A 59 5.70 -13.36 -25.51
CA SER A 59 7.15 -13.33 -25.72
C SER A 59 7.49 -13.08 -27.18
N THR A 60 8.55 -12.31 -27.44
CA THR A 60 9.09 -12.17 -28.80
C THR A 60 9.89 -13.40 -29.24
N ASN A 61 10.33 -14.22 -28.29
CA ASN A 61 11.29 -15.30 -28.52
C ASN A 61 10.68 -16.70 -28.28
N SER A 62 9.39 -16.76 -27.91
CA SER A 62 8.69 -18.02 -27.65
C SER A 62 7.18 -17.88 -27.78
N ASP A 63 6.45 -18.99 -27.71
CA ASP A 63 4.98 -18.98 -27.70
C ASP A 63 4.35 -18.73 -26.32
N MET A 64 5.15 -18.28 -25.35
CA MET A 64 4.68 -18.01 -23.99
C MET A 64 4.08 -16.61 -23.88
N TYR A 65 3.02 -16.49 -23.08
CA TYR A 65 2.46 -15.23 -22.61
C TYR A 65 2.86 -15.00 -21.16
N PHE A 66 3.01 -13.73 -20.81
CA PHE A 66 3.32 -13.27 -19.46
C PHE A 66 2.28 -12.27 -18.99
N PHE A 67 1.80 -12.45 -17.76
CA PHE A 67 1.05 -11.44 -17.03
C PHE A 67 2.07 -10.48 -16.39
N ASN A 68 2.28 -9.31 -16.99
CA ASN A 68 3.41 -8.44 -16.68
C ASN A 68 3.13 -7.47 -15.53
N ASN A 69 1.93 -6.90 -15.50
CA ASN A 69 1.51 -5.94 -14.50
C ASN A 69 -0.01 -5.80 -14.54
N TYR A 70 -0.57 -5.20 -13.50
CA TYR A 70 -1.93 -4.70 -13.55
C TYR A 70 -2.00 -3.26 -13.04
N ARG A 71 -2.88 -2.48 -13.65
CA ARG A 71 -3.25 -1.15 -13.16
C ARG A 71 -4.48 -1.29 -12.27
N ALA A 72 -4.43 -0.71 -11.08
CA ALA A 72 -5.55 -0.66 -10.15
C ALA A 72 -5.95 0.80 -9.91
N GLU A 73 -7.25 1.07 -9.90
CA GLU A 73 -7.83 2.39 -9.69
C GLU A 73 -8.94 2.29 -8.64
N LEU A 74 -8.78 3.03 -7.55
CA LEU A 74 -9.74 3.09 -6.45
C LEU A 74 -10.61 4.35 -6.59
N ALA A 75 -11.91 4.14 -6.73
CA ALA A 75 -12.93 5.17 -6.64
C ALA A 75 -13.62 5.10 -5.28
N LYS A 76 -13.83 6.26 -4.65
CA LYS A 76 -14.52 6.39 -3.38
C LYS A 76 -15.83 7.16 -3.55
N PRO A 77 -16.87 6.83 -2.78
CA PRO A 77 -18.17 7.49 -2.90
C PRO A 77 -18.03 8.98 -2.58
N GLY A 78 -18.58 9.83 -3.44
CA GLY A 78 -18.55 11.29 -3.28
C GLY A 78 -17.21 11.96 -3.61
N SER A 79 -16.25 11.23 -4.21
CA SER A 79 -14.99 11.78 -4.71
C SER A 79 -14.88 11.56 -6.21
N ASP A 80 -14.65 12.65 -6.96
CA ASP A 80 -14.33 12.56 -8.39
C ASP A 80 -12.87 12.17 -8.64
N VAL A 81 -12.02 12.24 -7.61
CA VAL A 81 -10.63 11.84 -7.67
C VAL A 81 -10.51 10.34 -7.48
N LYS A 82 -9.89 9.67 -8.46
CA LYS A 82 -9.48 8.27 -8.38
C LYS A 82 -8.00 8.18 -8.03
N ILE A 83 -7.65 7.24 -7.15
CA ILE A 83 -6.25 6.94 -6.83
C ILE A 83 -5.84 5.72 -7.63
N SER A 84 -4.76 5.82 -8.41
CA SER A 84 -4.29 4.74 -9.27
C SER A 84 -2.86 4.33 -8.98
N GLN A 85 -2.55 3.05 -9.14
CA GLN A 85 -1.21 2.50 -9.06
C GLN A 85 -1.06 1.33 -10.04
N THR A 86 0.08 1.24 -10.71
CA THR A 86 0.46 0.06 -11.50
C THR A 86 1.34 -0.86 -10.65
N PHE A 87 0.92 -2.11 -10.49
CA PHE A 87 1.65 -3.15 -9.77
C PHE A 87 2.26 -4.14 -10.77
N TYR A 88 3.57 -4.35 -10.67
CA TYR A 88 4.30 -5.25 -11.56
C TYR A 88 4.33 -6.67 -10.99
N MET A 89 4.24 -7.65 -11.88
CA MET A 89 4.28 -9.06 -11.52
C MET A 89 5.73 -9.55 -11.45
N ASN A 90 6.02 -10.34 -10.42
CA ASN A 90 7.23 -11.12 -10.25
C ASN A 90 6.90 -12.61 -10.49
N ASN A 91 7.80 -13.27 -11.21
CA ASN A 91 7.74 -14.68 -11.55
C ASN A 91 8.04 -15.60 -10.35
N GLU A 92 8.66 -15.08 -9.28
CA GLU A 92 9.04 -15.81 -8.07
C GLU A 92 7.93 -15.83 -6.99
N GLY A 93 6.73 -15.36 -7.31
CA GLY A 93 5.65 -15.17 -6.34
C GLY A 93 5.79 -13.85 -5.56
N ARG A 94 5.02 -13.71 -4.47
CA ARG A 94 5.01 -12.52 -3.59
C ARG A 94 4.45 -11.23 -4.21
N ASN A 95 3.67 -11.38 -5.28
CA ASN A 95 2.94 -10.29 -5.92
C ASN A 95 1.97 -9.61 -4.96
N ILE A 96 1.74 -8.31 -5.17
CA ILE A 96 0.63 -7.60 -4.54
C ILE A 96 -0.66 -8.18 -5.12
N THR A 97 -1.52 -8.72 -4.27
CA THR A 97 -2.84 -9.26 -4.65
C THR A 97 -3.84 -8.13 -4.92
N GLN A 98 -4.98 -8.43 -5.54
CA GLN A 98 -6.06 -7.46 -5.74
C GLN A 98 -6.49 -6.79 -4.42
N LYS A 99 -6.62 -7.57 -3.34
CA LYS A 99 -7.05 -7.06 -2.04
C LYS A 99 -5.97 -6.18 -1.39
N GLU A 100 -4.71 -6.58 -1.48
CA GLU A 100 -3.57 -5.79 -0.99
C GLU A 100 -3.44 -4.47 -1.78
N ALA A 101 -3.67 -4.48 -3.10
CA ALA A 101 -3.70 -3.27 -3.91
C ALA A 101 -4.80 -2.30 -3.47
N TYR A 102 -6.02 -2.78 -3.21
CA TYR A 102 -7.08 -1.98 -2.61
C TYR A 102 -6.62 -1.37 -1.28
N ASN A 103 -6.02 -2.17 -0.39
CA ASN A 103 -5.56 -1.69 0.91
C ASN A 103 -4.48 -0.61 0.78
N LEU A 104 -3.53 -0.76 -0.14
CA LEU A 104 -2.50 0.23 -0.43
C LEU A 104 -3.07 1.53 -1.00
N LEU A 105 -3.98 1.44 -1.96
CA LEU A 105 -4.67 2.60 -2.56
C LEU A 105 -5.55 3.34 -1.54
N ASP A 106 -6.09 2.62 -0.57
CA ASP A 106 -6.84 3.16 0.56
C ASP A 106 -5.91 3.73 1.67
N GLY A 107 -4.59 3.72 1.44
CA GLY A 107 -3.60 4.31 2.34
C GLY A 107 -3.18 3.46 3.53
N ARG A 108 -3.54 2.17 3.53
CA ARG A 108 -3.11 1.20 4.54
C ARG A 108 -1.77 0.58 4.18
N SER A 109 -1.13 -0.05 5.16
CA SER A 109 0.14 -0.76 4.98
C SER A 109 -0.10 -2.24 4.77
N VAL A 110 0.75 -2.88 3.95
CA VAL A 110 0.73 -4.32 3.69
C VAL A 110 2.10 -4.90 4.04
N ASN A 111 2.17 -6.02 4.74
CA ASN A 111 3.39 -6.76 5.00
C ASN A 111 3.67 -7.74 3.85
N LYS A 112 4.90 -7.70 3.31
CA LYS A 112 5.33 -8.57 2.21
C LYS A 112 6.75 -9.02 2.40
N ASP A 113 7.04 -10.20 1.86
CA ASP A 113 8.40 -10.58 1.52
C ASP A 113 8.77 -9.93 0.19
N LEU A 114 9.79 -9.08 0.22
CA LEU A 114 10.33 -8.36 -0.93
C LEU A 114 11.67 -8.95 -1.33
N VAL A 115 12.05 -8.76 -2.60
CA VAL A 115 13.35 -9.17 -3.13
C VAL A 115 14.17 -7.91 -3.41
N ASN A 116 15.37 -7.84 -2.84
CA ASN A 116 16.28 -6.71 -3.09
C ASN A 116 17.04 -6.90 -4.41
N LYS A 117 17.92 -5.95 -4.77
CA LYS A 117 18.69 -6.00 -6.02
C LYS A 117 19.62 -7.21 -6.13
N ASP A 118 20.03 -7.77 -4.99
CA ASP A 118 20.93 -8.91 -4.89
C ASP A 118 20.17 -10.25 -4.86
N GLY A 119 18.85 -10.23 -5.07
CA GLY A 119 18.01 -11.43 -5.04
C GLY A 119 17.67 -11.92 -3.63
N GLN A 120 18.06 -11.20 -2.58
CA GLN A 120 17.80 -11.60 -1.21
C GLN A 120 16.38 -11.22 -0.78
N ILE A 121 15.73 -12.18 -0.13
CA ILE A 121 14.38 -12.05 0.38
C ILE A 121 14.43 -11.40 1.75
N HIS A 122 13.63 -10.36 1.95
CA HIS A 122 13.46 -9.72 3.25
C HIS A 122 12.00 -9.33 3.46
N ASN A 123 11.52 -9.44 4.70
CA ASN A 123 10.18 -9.02 5.06
C ASN A 123 10.14 -7.50 5.29
N ALA A 124 9.09 -6.83 4.82
CA ALA A 124 8.87 -5.42 5.11
C ALA A 124 7.39 -5.05 5.04
N TRP A 125 7.00 -4.06 5.82
CA TRP A 125 5.74 -3.36 5.60
C TRP A 125 5.90 -2.32 4.49
N VAL A 126 4.98 -2.31 3.53
CA VAL A 126 4.94 -1.36 2.42
C VAL A 126 3.72 -0.46 2.52
N LYS A 127 3.88 0.81 2.11
CA LYS A 127 2.80 1.81 2.05
C LYS A 127 3.04 2.78 0.90
N LEU A 128 1.98 3.25 0.24
CA LEU A 128 2.10 4.30 -0.78
C LEU A 128 2.37 5.65 -0.13
N ASP A 129 3.29 6.42 -0.72
CA ASP A 129 3.49 7.83 -0.42
C ASP A 129 2.70 8.67 -1.42
N PHE A 130 1.53 9.13 -1.01
CA PHE A 130 0.67 9.95 -1.86
C PHE A 130 1.19 11.38 -2.11
N LYS A 131 2.33 11.76 -1.51
CA LYS A 131 2.96 13.07 -1.73
C LYS A 131 3.97 13.04 -2.86
N GLU A 132 4.46 11.86 -3.25
CA GLU A 132 5.54 11.72 -4.22
C GLU A 132 5.24 10.65 -5.27
N THR A 133 5.43 11.00 -6.53
CA THR A 133 5.32 10.07 -7.66
C THR A 133 6.67 9.80 -8.29
N THR A 134 6.81 8.63 -8.92
CA THR A 134 7.89 8.28 -9.83
C THR A 134 7.70 9.00 -11.16
N VAL A 135 8.73 8.98 -12.01
CA VAL A 135 8.67 9.48 -13.40
C VAL A 135 7.58 8.79 -14.21
N SER A 136 7.30 7.51 -13.92
CA SER A 136 6.23 6.73 -14.54
C SER A 136 4.82 7.01 -14.00
N GLY A 137 4.68 7.96 -13.06
CA GLY A 137 3.38 8.36 -12.49
C GLY A 137 2.83 7.44 -11.39
N ASN A 138 3.58 6.42 -10.96
CA ASN A 138 3.23 5.63 -9.78
C ASN A 138 3.58 6.39 -8.51
N TYR A 139 2.81 6.22 -7.43
CA TYR A 139 3.23 6.66 -6.09
C TYR A 139 4.47 5.90 -5.64
N LYS A 140 5.39 6.60 -4.95
CA LYS A 140 6.54 5.95 -4.33
C LYS A 140 6.07 5.01 -3.22
N MET A 141 6.77 3.90 -3.03
CA MET A 141 6.52 2.97 -1.92
C MET A 141 7.50 3.24 -0.79
N ARG A 142 6.97 3.48 0.41
CA ARG A 142 7.76 3.48 1.64
C ARG A 142 7.81 2.08 2.20
N GLN A 143 8.97 1.70 2.72
CA GLN A 143 9.20 0.42 3.35
C GLN A 143 9.56 0.62 4.83
N PHE A 144 9.04 -0.25 5.68
CA PHE A 144 9.38 -0.32 7.10
C PHE A 144 9.87 -1.74 7.36
N SER A 145 11.20 -1.89 7.38
CA SER A 145 11.88 -3.16 7.63
C SER A 145 11.78 -3.56 9.11
N PRO A 146 12.18 -4.78 9.50
CA PRO A 146 12.18 -5.20 10.90
C PRO A 146 13.01 -4.26 11.80
N GLU A 147 14.12 -3.72 11.29
CA GLU A 147 14.99 -2.76 11.99
C GLU A 147 14.28 -1.43 12.28
N TYR A 148 13.21 -1.11 11.55
CA TYR A 148 12.35 0.04 11.87
C TYR A 148 11.67 -0.15 13.24
N GLY A 149 11.49 -1.39 13.70
CA GLY A 149 11.01 -1.72 15.04
C GLY A 149 9.50 -1.67 15.21
N PHE A 150 8.73 -1.92 14.14
CA PHE A 150 7.31 -2.22 14.25
C PHE A 150 7.07 -3.73 14.27
N GLU A 151 6.63 -4.23 15.41
CA GLU A 151 6.28 -5.64 15.61
C GLU A 151 4.78 -5.74 15.85
N LEU A 152 4.03 -6.27 14.87
CA LEU A 152 2.56 -6.27 14.89
C LEU A 152 2.02 -7.01 16.10
N GLU A 153 2.47 -8.23 16.32
CA GLU A 153 1.99 -9.09 17.40
C GLU A 153 2.22 -8.46 18.77
N LYS A 154 3.45 -8.03 19.07
CA LYS A 154 3.79 -7.30 20.31
C LYS A 154 3.00 -5.99 20.46
N THR A 155 2.63 -5.36 19.36
CA THR A 155 1.79 -4.15 19.40
C THR A 155 0.36 -4.50 19.82
N LEU A 156 -0.19 -5.61 19.30
CA LEU A 156 -1.55 -6.04 19.63
C LEU A 156 -1.69 -6.50 21.09
N GLU A 157 -0.65 -7.11 21.66
CA GLU A 157 -0.60 -7.55 23.07
C GLU A 157 -0.79 -6.41 24.09
N LYS A 158 -0.58 -5.15 23.66
CA LYS A 158 -0.82 -3.95 24.49
C LYS A 158 -2.32 -3.64 24.65
N PHE A 159 -3.20 -4.34 23.94
CA PHE A 159 -4.64 -4.11 23.94
C PHE A 159 -5.39 -5.32 24.48
N PRO A 160 -6.53 -5.13 25.17
CA PRO A 160 -7.32 -6.21 25.74
C PRO A 160 -8.20 -6.89 24.68
N LEU A 161 -7.59 -7.50 23.67
CA LEU A 161 -8.28 -8.13 22.54
C LEU A 161 -8.66 -9.57 22.85
N LYS A 162 -9.94 -9.91 22.66
CA LYS A 162 -10.45 -11.27 22.86
C LYS A 162 -9.85 -12.25 21.85
N GLU A 163 -9.61 -11.82 20.62
CA GLU A 163 -9.08 -12.63 19.53
C GLU A 163 -7.66 -13.15 19.80
N LEU A 164 -6.89 -12.48 20.67
CA LEU A 164 -5.54 -12.94 21.04
C LEU A 164 -5.54 -14.13 22.02
N LEU A 165 -6.69 -14.43 22.64
CA LEU A 165 -6.84 -15.52 23.61
C LEU A 165 -7.02 -16.88 22.93
N ASP A 166 -7.52 -16.90 21.70
CA ASP A 166 -7.68 -18.10 20.90
C ASP A 166 -6.57 -18.17 19.84
N PRO A 167 -5.75 -19.24 19.79
CA PRO A 167 -4.63 -19.32 18.85
C PRO A 167 -5.03 -19.21 17.38
N LYS A 168 -6.20 -19.74 17.00
CA LYS A 168 -6.67 -19.74 15.61
C LYS A 168 -7.16 -18.36 15.20
N GLU A 169 -7.91 -17.69 16.08
CA GLU A 169 -8.35 -16.31 15.83
C GLU A 169 -7.17 -15.32 15.87
N ARG A 170 -6.16 -15.56 16.71
CA ARG A 170 -4.90 -14.80 16.73
C ARG A 170 -4.20 -14.85 15.38
N VAL A 171 -3.99 -16.04 14.82
CA VAL A 171 -3.35 -16.21 13.50
C VAL A 171 -4.17 -15.50 12.42
N ARG A 172 -5.49 -15.68 12.41
CA ARG A 172 -6.38 -15.02 11.44
C ARG A 172 -6.33 -13.49 11.53
N LEU A 173 -6.26 -12.96 12.75
CA LEU A 173 -6.13 -11.52 12.99
C LEU A 173 -4.81 -10.98 12.43
N LEU A 174 -3.70 -11.65 12.74
CA LEU A 174 -2.37 -11.27 12.24
C LEU A 174 -2.32 -11.29 10.72
N GLU A 175 -2.70 -12.41 10.08
CA GLU A 175 -2.70 -12.54 8.62
C GLU A 175 -3.59 -11.48 7.93
N SER A 176 -4.74 -11.16 8.53
CA SER A 176 -5.64 -10.14 7.98
C SER A 176 -5.00 -8.74 8.04
N LEU A 177 -4.36 -8.40 9.15
CA LEU A 177 -3.69 -7.11 9.35
C LEU A 177 -2.41 -6.99 8.52
N GLU A 178 -1.65 -8.08 8.37
CA GLU A 178 -0.50 -8.17 7.48
C GLU A 178 -0.90 -7.94 6.03
N ARG A 179 -2.06 -8.42 5.60
CA ARG A 179 -2.62 -8.09 4.28
C ARG A 179 -3.13 -6.66 4.17
N GLY A 180 -3.03 -5.86 5.23
CA GLY A 180 -3.48 -4.47 5.30
C GLY A 180 -4.99 -4.30 5.47
N ASN A 181 -5.72 -5.36 5.84
CA ASN A 181 -7.15 -5.24 6.07
C ASN A 181 -7.44 -4.41 7.33
N ARG A 182 -8.57 -3.72 7.31
CA ARG A 182 -9.21 -3.22 8.53
C ARG A 182 -10.03 -4.36 9.12
N GLN A 183 -9.63 -4.85 10.29
CA GLN A 183 -10.19 -6.04 10.92
C GLN A 183 -11.08 -5.67 12.11
N ALA A 184 -12.27 -6.27 12.17
CA ALA A 184 -13.13 -6.18 13.35
C ALA A 184 -12.54 -7.02 14.48
N VAL A 185 -12.52 -6.46 15.70
CA VAL A 185 -11.99 -7.07 16.91
C VAL A 185 -12.85 -6.73 18.13
N THR A 186 -12.67 -7.47 19.21
CA THR A 186 -13.44 -7.33 20.44
C THR A 186 -12.53 -6.90 21.59
N PHE A 187 -12.69 -5.67 22.05
CA PHE A 187 -12.00 -5.15 23.24
C PHE A 187 -12.76 -5.56 24.49
N LYS A 188 -12.06 -6.11 25.48
CA LYS A 188 -12.59 -6.33 26.83
C LYS A 188 -12.22 -5.13 27.71
N GLY A 189 -13.19 -4.26 27.99
CA GLY A 189 -13.05 -3.15 28.92
C GLY A 189 -13.81 -3.38 30.23
N GLU A 190 -13.71 -2.41 31.14
CA GLU A 190 -14.46 -2.42 32.41
C GLU A 190 -15.98 -2.41 32.18
N ASP A 191 -16.45 -1.68 31.16
CA ASP A 191 -17.86 -1.62 30.74
C ASP A 191 -18.32 -2.83 29.89
N GLY A 192 -17.49 -3.87 29.80
CA GLY A 192 -17.77 -5.09 29.03
C GLY A 192 -17.11 -5.14 27.64
N GLU A 193 -17.69 -5.96 26.74
CA GLU A 193 -17.14 -6.21 25.40
C GLU A 193 -17.54 -5.12 24.41
N GLN A 194 -16.55 -4.52 23.76
CA GLN A 194 -16.75 -3.47 22.75
C GLN A 194 -16.18 -3.91 21.40
N LYS A 195 -17.04 -4.00 20.38
CA LYS A 195 -16.59 -4.21 19.00
C LYS A 195 -15.91 -2.95 18.47
N ARG A 196 -14.71 -3.11 17.91
CA ARG A 196 -13.88 -2.06 17.31
C ARG A 196 -13.34 -2.56 15.97
N PHE A 197 -12.74 -1.66 15.20
CA PHE A 197 -11.93 -2.05 14.05
C PHE A 197 -10.50 -1.58 14.22
N ILE A 198 -9.54 -2.37 13.75
CA ILE A 198 -8.13 -2.02 13.77
C ILE A 198 -7.46 -2.23 12.42
N GLU A 199 -6.41 -1.46 12.16
CA GLU A 199 -5.53 -1.64 11.00
C GLU A 199 -4.07 -1.39 11.43
N ALA A 200 -3.13 -2.10 10.82
CA ALA A 200 -1.71 -1.92 11.10
C ALA A 200 -1.25 -0.51 10.69
N ASN A 201 -0.46 0.14 11.53
CA ASN A 201 0.14 1.45 11.25
C ASN A 201 1.66 1.46 11.54
N PRO A 202 2.45 0.76 10.71
CA PRO A 202 3.90 0.66 10.87
C PRO A 202 4.59 2.02 10.98
N GLN A 203 4.14 3.02 10.22
CA GLN A 203 4.69 4.38 10.22
C GLN A 203 4.71 5.03 11.62
N PHE A 204 3.75 4.68 12.47
CA PHE A 204 3.66 5.17 13.86
C PHE A 204 3.90 4.06 14.88
N LYS A 205 4.49 2.93 14.45
CA LYS A 205 4.79 1.74 15.26
C LYS A 205 3.61 1.31 16.15
N SER A 206 2.40 1.38 15.59
CA SER A 206 1.15 1.16 16.33
C SER A 206 0.08 0.54 15.43
N VAL A 207 -1.13 0.36 15.96
CA VAL A 207 -2.34 0.09 15.19
C VAL A 207 -3.27 1.28 15.28
N THR A 208 -4.02 1.57 14.22
CA THR A 208 -5.07 2.59 14.29
C THR A 208 -6.38 1.93 14.71
N ILE A 209 -7.08 2.49 15.70
CA ILE A 209 -8.36 1.96 16.20
C ILE A 209 -9.53 2.85 15.74
N TYR A 210 -10.63 2.21 15.38
CA TYR A 210 -11.88 2.83 14.98
C TYR A 210 -13.04 2.30 15.83
N ASP A 211 -14.05 3.12 16.03
CA ASP A 211 -15.33 2.68 16.59
C ASP A 211 -16.19 1.90 15.59
N GLN A 212 -17.38 1.50 16.03
CA GLN A 212 -18.34 0.75 15.21
C GLN A 212 -18.84 1.53 13.98
N ASN A 213 -18.76 2.87 14.02
CA ASN A 213 -19.12 3.76 12.93
C ASN A 213 -17.95 4.07 12.00
N GLN A 214 -16.83 3.34 12.14
CA GLN A 214 -15.57 3.58 11.42
C GLN A 214 -14.96 4.96 11.65
N LYS A 215 -15.29 5.62 12.77
CA LYS A 215 -14.64 6.86 13.18
C LYS A 215 -13.35 6.52 13.93
N ARG A 216 -12.24 7.11 13.49
CA ARG A 216 -10.94 6.93 14.13
C ARG A 216 -11.00 7.43 15.58
N LEU A 217 -10.59 6.58 16.51
CA LEU A 217 -10.41 6.95 17.90
C LEU A 217 -9.03 7.59 18.09
N ARG A 218 -8.98 8.66 18.88
CA ARG A 218 -7.71 9.19 19.35
C ARG A 218 -7.19 8.22 20.40
N GLN A 219 -6.13 7.49 20.08
CA GLN A 219 -5.34 6.86 21.12
C GLN A 219 -4.67 8.00 21.89
N ALA A 220 -4.90 8.05 23.21
CA ALA A 220 -3.95 8.73 24.07
C ALA A 220 -2.64 7.96 23.91
N ILE A 221 -1.74 8.49 23.09
CA ILE A 221 -0.35 8.08 23.15
C ILE A 221 0.08 8.63 24.50
N GLU A 222 0.00 7.84 25.56
CA GLU A 222 0.71 8.18 26.78
C GLU A 222 2.19 8.20 26.40
N PRO A 223 2.85 9.36 26.40
CA PRO A 223 4.28 9.38 26.31
C PRO A 223 4.73 8.76 27.62
N SER A 224 5.30 7.55 27.55
CA SER A 224 6.09 7.02 28.65
C SER A 224 7.18 8.04 28.99
N GLN A 225 6.89 8.83 30.02
CA GLN A 225 7.77 9.67 30.82
C GLN A 225 9.04 10.19 30.13
N LYS A 226 8.96 11.41 29.59
CA LYS A 226 9.92 12.46 29.95
C LYS A 226 9.16 13.73 30.25
N ALA A 227 9.04 14.00 31.55
CA ALA A 227 8.76 15.33 32.04
C ALA A 227 9.86 16.28 31.54
N GLY A 228 9.42 17.37 30.93
CA GLY A 228 10.25 18.46 30.45
C GLY A 228 9.29 19.59 30.12
N GLU A 229 8.96 20.37 31.15
CA GLU A 229 8.14 21.56 31.07
C GLU A 229 8.61 22.48 29.95
N SER A 230 7.69 22.91 29.11
CA SER A 230 7.76 24.21 28.46
C SER A 230 6.33 24.62 28.15
N GLN A 231 5.77 25.43 29.06
CA GLN A 231 4.68 26.32 28.73
C GLN A 231 5.17 27.26 27.62
N ASP A 232 4.41 27.37 26.52
CA ASP A 232 4.18 28.71 26.00
C ASP A 232 2.76 28.84 25.44
N LYS A 233 2.16 29.96 25.79
CA LYS A 233 0.79 30.36 25.45
C LYS A 233 0.77 30.84 24.00
N GLY A 234 -0.34 30.58 23.33
CA GLY A 234 -0.50 30.88 21.91
C GLY A 234 -0.56 32.38 21.58
N GLN A 235 -0.53 32.64 20.27
CA GLN A 235 -1.32 33.70 19.65
C GLN A 235 -1.42 33.48 18.14
N GLU A 236 -2.65 33.61 17.63
CA GLU A 236 -2.95 33.93 16.24
C GLU A 236 -2.17 35.18 15.81
N ASN A 237 -1.62 35.20 14.60
CA ASN A 237 -1.86 36.32 13.72
C ASN A 237 -1.60 36.02 12.25
N SER A 238 -2.52 36.54 11.46
CA SER A 238 -2.60 36.56 10.02
C SER A 238 -1.54 37.47 9.40
N ALA A 239 -1.29 37.21 8.12
CA ALA A 239 -0.81 38.13 7.07
C ALA A 239 0.70 38.23 6.78
N LYS A 240 0.97 37.86 5.51
CA LYS A 240 1.79 38.53 4.49
C LYS A 240 3.32 38.54 4.62
N ASN A 241 3.85 38.23 3.44
CA ASN A 241 5.03 38.77 2.76
C ASN A 241 6.35 37.98 2.83
N ARG A 242 6.66 37.47 1.63
CA ARG A 242 7.89 37.71 0.83
C ARG A 242 9.19 37.08 1.33
N LEU A 243 9.69 36.23 0.43
CA LEU A 243 11.08 35.82 0.26
C LEU A 243 12.08 36.97 0.49
N PRO A 244 13.24 36.67 1.06
CA PRO A 244 14.48 37.33 0.71
C PRO A 244 15.34 36.39 -0.13
N SER A 245 15.55 36.81 -1.37
CA SER A 245 16.77 36.58 -2.13
C SER A 245 17.98 37.09 -1.36
N ASN A 246 19.07 36.33 -1.32
CA ASN A 246 20.41 36.86 -1.04
C ASN A 246 21.36 36.50 -2.18
N GLU A 247 21.93 37.57 -2.73
CA GLU A 247 23.02 37.66 -3.71
C GLU A 247 24.28 36.96 -3.19
N VAL A 248 24.94 36.14 -4.03
CA VAL A 248 26.11 36.47 -4.87
C VAL A 248 27.29 37.03 -4.06
N VAL A 249 28.34 36.22 -3.97
CA VAL A 249 29.72 36.68 -3.74
C VAL A 249 30.46 36.51 -5.06
N GLU A 250 30.90 37.63 -5.61
CA GLU A 250 31.80 37.73 -6.76
C GLU A 250 33.18 37.15 -6.43
N ASP A 251 33.80 36.48 -7.40
CA ASP A 251 35.24 36.53 -7.55
C ASP A 251 35.59 36.86 -9.01
N ASN A 252 36.70 37.57 -9.14
CA ASN A 252 36.97 38.66 -10.04
C ASN A 252 38.04 38.24 -11.05
N GLN A 253 37.75 38.19 -12.35
CA GLN A 253 38.80 38.22 -13.38
C GLN A 253 38.38 39.00 -14.64
N GLY A 254 39.05 40.14 -14.85
CA GLY A 254 39.85 40.29 -16.07
C GLY A 254 39.22 40.91 -17.32
N LYS A 255 38.90 42.22 -17.26
CA LYS A 255 39.26 43.26 -18.25
C LYS A 255 39.91 42.78 -19.59
N ARG A 256 39.25 42.99 -20.74
CA ARG A 256 39.56 44.08 -21.71
C ARG A 256 38.87 43.92 -23.08
N ARG A 257 38.12 44.97 -23.43
CA ARG A 257 38.07 45.72 -24.70
C ARG A 257 37.77 44.96 -26.00
N GLY A 258 36.57 45.20 -26.52
CA GLY A 258 36.34 45.27 -27.96
C GLY A 258 36.83 46.61 -28.54
N ILE A 259 37.24 46.58 -29.81
CA ILE A 259 37.15 47.71 -30.75
C ILE A 259 36.87 47.12 -32.13
N LYS A 260 35.74 47.56 -32.71
CA LYS A 260 35.28 47.50 -34.12
C LYS A 260 35.12 46.15 -34.80
#